data_AF-A0A9W8D406-F1
#
_entry.id   AF-A0A9W8D406-F1
#
_cell.length_a   1.000
_cell.length_b   1.000
_cell.length_c   1.000
_cell.angle_alpha   90.00
_cell.angle_beta   90.00
_cell.angle_gamma   90.00
#
_symmetry.space_group_name_H-M   'P 1'
#
loop_
_entity.id
_entity.type
_entity.pdbx_description
1 polymer ?
#
loop_
_entity_poly.entity_id
_entity_poly.type
_entity_poly.pdbx_seq_one_letter_code
_entity_poly.pdbx_strand_id
1 'polypeptide(L)'
;MVFPNVILEQQRMEAAASYNIPLDPRTRGDLAVIILLSVVYGIDLFAIVFMLWNRKYPPIKAKGPLLMACLFVCSVFWFIGDVQINGHAPLANSVFTSCRGFGIWVRVLLGICGVCAIVALRSYTLYYVFKLRLPSHGLRFYAPLIAYILCIIAFGIVASALHASASAEYLPDLDICCLAQPFKISVYAFVWATSVFVGLVNWHIRRIKSSFNEAREMFIACAIVLIVLTFNTCMQFVHPNYPIQLRFRIASTLLDHICCNALLWVIIGKPVFWCVFRRKTYLDKWTATLRTDGLQRMYEVESSGQTVELLEPRSGYKAHDFYYYNEPEDKKHLSGYAGAKVGKKHSGVYGDMPVDQMWQSEDNRLPTVGPNSPGHTSILGFETENSSVSWPEHYILGHANDRQLI
;
A
#
# COMPACT_ATOMS: atom_id res chain seq x y z
N MET A 1 27.94 -11.77 4.24
CA MET A 1 27.98 -11.76 2.76
C MET A 1 29.36 -12.19 2.33
N VAL A 2 29.46 -13.37 1.71
CA VAL A 2 30.72 -13.91 1.21
C VAL A 2 30.90 -13.37 -0.21
N PHE A 3 32.06 -12.78 -0.52
CA PHE A 3 32.37 -12.38 -1.89
C PHE A 3 32.30 -13.61 -2.81
N PRO A 4 31.89 -13.46 -4.08
CA PRO A 4 31.87 -14.58 -5.02
C PRO A 4 33.25 -15.23 -5.05
N ASN A 5 33.31 -16.55 -4.88
CA ASN A 5 34.55 -17.28 -5.06
C ASN A 5 34.93 -17.16 -6.54
N VAL A 6 36.05 -16.47 -6.81
CA VAL A 6 36.51 -16.17 -8.17
C VAL A 6 36.63 -17.43 -9.03
N ILE A 7 37.01 -18.57 -8.42
CA ILE A 7 37.14 -19.85 -9.12
C ILE A 7 35.77 -20.38 -9.56
N LEU A 8 34.77 -20.36 -8.68
CA LEU A 8 33.40 -20.81 -9.02
C LEU A 8 32.77 -19.90 -10.09
N GLU A 9 33.01 -18.60 -10.00
CA GLU A 9 32.48 -17.64 -10.96
C GLU A 9 33.12 -17.83 -12.34
N GLN A 10 34.42 -18.12 -12.38
CA GLN A 10 35.14 -18.45 -13.62
C GLN A 10 34.60 -19.75 -14.25
N GLN A 11 34.41 -20.81 -13.47
CA GLN A 11 33.81 -22.06 -13.93
C GLN A 11 32.41 -21.84 -14.53
N ARG A 12 31.60 -21.00 -13.91
CA ARG A 12 30.27 -20.63 -14.40
C ARG A 12 30.32 -19.88 -15.73
N MET A 13 31.29 -18.97 -15.90
CA MET A 13 31.50 -18.27 -17.18
C MET A 13 31.98 -19.21 -18.28
N GLU A 14 32.88 -20.15 -17.97
CA GLU A 14 33.34 -21.18 -18.91
C GLU A 14 32.20 -22.11 -19.34
N ALA A 15 31.36 -22.53 -18.38
CA ALA A 15 30.16 -23.29 -18.66
C ALA A 15 29.20 -22.51 -19.57
N ALA A 16 28.90 -21.24 -19.27
CA ALA A 16 28.06 -20.38 -20.10
C ALA A 16 28.61 -20.19 -21.53
N ALA A 17 29.93 -20.03 -21.65
CA ALA A 17 30.61 -19.94 -22.94
C ALA A 17 30.43 -21.21 -23.78
N SER A 18 30.45 -22.40 -23.16
CA SER A 18 30.21 -23.67 -23.85
C SER A 18 28.79 -23.78 -24.44
N TYR A 19 27.81 -23.08 -23.84
CA TYR A 19 26.44 -22.99 -24.35
C TYR A 19 26.20 -21.81 -25.31
N ASN A 20 27.24 -21.03 -25.67
CA ASN A 20 27.13 -19.77 -26.42
C ASN A 20 26.20 -18.73 -25.77
N ILE A 21 26.15 -18.69 -24.43
CA ILE A 21 25.34 -17.74 -23.67
C ILE A 21 26.25 -16.63 -23.09
N PRO A 22 26.03 -15.35 -23.43
CA PRO A 22 26.83 -14.26 -22.87
C PRO A 22 26.43 -14.01 -21.41
N LEU A 23 27.23 -14.49 -20.45
CA LEU A 23 27.00 -14.36 -19.01
C LEU A 23 27.89 -13.29 -18.39
N ASP A 24 27.26 -12.24 -17.83
CA ASP A 24 28.00 -11.24 -17.05
C ASP A 24 28.31 -11.79 -15.65
N PRO A 25 29.57 -11.67 -15.16
CA PRO A 25 29.90 -12.07 -13.81
C PRO A 25 29.09 -11.27 -12.78
N ARG A 26 28.90 -11.85 -11.59
CA ARG A 26 28.39 -11.12 -10.43
C ARG A 26 29.44 -10.12 -10.01
N THR A 27 29.06 -8.84 -10.05
CA THR A 27 30.01 -7.75 -9.78
C THR A 27 29.74 -7.13 -8.41
N ARG A 28 30.58 -6.17 -8.02
CA ARG A 28 30.31 -5.30 -6.88
C ARG A 28 29.01 -4.51 -7.02
N GLY A 29 28.48 -4.36 -8.25
CA GLY A 29 27.20 -3.71 -8.51
C GLY A 29 26.01 -4.48 -7.92
N ASP A 30 26.00 -5.81 -8.04
CA ASP A 30 24.95 -6.64 -7.46
C ASP A 30 24.91 -6.52 -5.93
N LEU A 31 26.10 -6.59 -5.31
CA LEU A 31 26.26 -6.40 -3.87
C LEU A 31 25.82 -4.99 -3.43
N ALA A 32 26.20 -3.95 -4.19
CA ALA A 32 25.81 -2.58 -3.90
C ALA A 32 24.29 -2.40 -3.93
N VAL A 33 23.59 -3.01 -4.90
CA VAL A 33 22.12 -2.98 -4.96
C VAL A 33 21.49 -3.69 -3.76
N ILE A 34 21.98 -4.87 -3.38
CA ILE A 34 21.46 -5.58 -2.20
C ILE A 34 21.65 -4.73 -0.94
N ILE A 35 22.84 -4.15 -0.73
CA ILE A 35 23.12 -3.31 0.44
C ILE A 35 22.23 -2.07 0.45
N LEU A 36 22.15 -1.36 -0.68
CA LEU A 36 21.33 -0.16 -0.84
C LEU A 36 19.87 -0.45 -0.47
N LEU A 37 19.29 -1.49 -1.07
CA LEU A 37 17.90 -1.87 -0.80
C LEU A 37 17.72 -2.33 0.64
N SER A 38 18.66 -3.08 1.21
CA SER A 38 18.59 -3.49 2.62
C SER A 38 18.56 -2.29 3.58
N VAL A 39 19.35 -1.24 3.30
CA VAL A 39 19.32 0.01 4.07
C VAL A 39 17.96 0.71 3.94
N VAL A 40 17.43 0.79 2.72
CA VAL A 40 16.10 1.38 2.46
C VAL A 40 15.00 0.63 3.23
N TYR A 41 14.97 -0.71 3.16
CA TYR A 41 14.03 -1.53 3.93
C TYR A 41 14.25 -1.41 5.45
N GLY A 42 15.46 -1.12 5.91
CA GLY A 42 15.74 -0.80 7.31
C GLY A 42 15.08 0.51 7.76
N ILE A 43 15.08 1.53 6.90
CA ILE A 43 14.38 2.81 7.15
C ILE A 43 12.86 2.58 7.16
N ASP A 44 12.35 1.80 6.20
CA ASP A 44 10.93 1.44 6.15
C ASP A 44 10.48 0.67 7.39
N LEU A 45 11.30 -0.28 7.86
CA LEU A 45 11.04 -1.03 9.09
C LEU A 45 10.92 -0.08 10.29
N PHE A 46 11.83 0.88 10.41
CA PHE A 46 11.77 1.88 11.47
C PHE A 46 10.47 2.72 11.39
N ALA A 47 10.08 3.14 10.19
CA ALA A 47 8.82 3.87 9.98
C ALA A 47 7.58 3.04 10.36
N ILE A 48 7.55 1.75 10.00
CA ILE A 48 6.48 0.82 10.37
C ILE A 48 6.42 0.62 11.89
N VAL A 49 7.55 0.37 12.55
CA VAL A 49 7.63 0.23 14.01
C VAL A 49 7.16 1.50 14.71
N PHE A 50 7.60 2.67 14.24
CA PHE A 50 7.15 3.96 14.75
C PHE A 50 5.63 4.14 14.62
N MET A 51 5.06 3.77 13.47
CA MET A 51 3.64 3.85 13.21
C MET A 51 2.83 2.86 14.08
N LEU A 52 3.34 1.65 14.31
CA LEU A 52 2.73 0.66 15.22
C LEU A 52 2.78 1.14 16.68
N TRP A 53 3.89 1.75 17.11
CA TRP A 53 4.02 2.38 18.42
C TRP A 53 2.99 3.51 18.61
N ASN A 54 2.80 4.34 17.58
CA ASN A 54 1.88 5.47 17.59
C ASN A 54 0.48 5.11 17.06
N ARG A 55 0.07 3.83 17.12
CA ARG A 55 -1.23 3.35 16.60
C ARG A 55 -2.47 4.02 17.21
N LYS A 56 -2.33 4.65 18.38
CA LYS A 56 -3.42 5.41 19.05
C LYS A 56 -3.64 6.80 18.44
N TYR A 57 -2.71 7.32 17.63
CA TYR A 57 -2.85 8.63 17.00
C TYR A 57 -3.85 8.56 15.83
N PRO A 58 -4.98 9.30 15.84
CA PRO A 58 -6.08 9.09 14.91
C PRO A 58 -5.71 9.14 13.42
N PRO A 59 -4.86 10.10 12.95
CA PRO A 59 -4.42 10.11 11.55
C PRO A 59 -3.62 8.87 11.13
N ILE A 60 -2.84 8.28 12.06
CA ILE A 60 -2.12 7.01 11.81
C ILE A 60 -3.09 5.83 11.85
N LYS A 61 -4.00 5.79 12.85
CA LYS A 61 -5.03 4.75 12.98
C LYS A 61 -5.87 4.63 11.70
N ALA A 62 -6.26 5.76 11.10
CA ALA A 62 -7.02 5.82 9.86
C ALA A 62 -6.31 5.17 8.66
N LYS A 63 -4.97 5.11 8.66
CA LYS A 63 -4.21 4.43 7.61
C LYS A 63 -4.11 2.91 7.81
N GLY A 64 -4.61 2.34 8.91
CA GLY A 64 -4.56 0.90 9.13
C GLY A 64 -3.13 0.38 9.33
N PRO A 65 -2.50 0.65 10.49
CA PRO A 65 -1.07 0.39 10.69
C PRO A 65 -0.70 -1.09 10.54
N LEU A 66 -1.58 -2.02 10.91
CA LEU A 66 -1.36 -3.46 10.71
C LEU A 66 -1.30 -3.82 9.22
N LEU A 67 -2.20 -3.23 8.41
CA LEU A 67 -2.24 -3.48 6.98
C LEU A 67 -0.95 -3.01 6.28
N MET A 68 -0.40 -1.87 6.72
CA MET A 68 0.88 -1.37 6.20
C MET A 68 2.08 -2.19 6.67
N ALA A 69 2.02 -2.76 7.88
CA ALA A 69 3.03 -3.74 8.31
C ALA A 69 2.98 -5.01 7.44
N CYS A 70 1.79 -5.52 7.11
CA CYS A 70 1.65 -6.62 6.15
C CYS A 70 2.16 -6.27 4.76
N LEU A 71 1.88 -5.05 4.28
CA LEU A 71 2.42 -4.54 3.00
C LEU A 71 3.96 -4.59 2.99
N PHE A 72 4.59 -4.09 4.06
CA PHE A 72 6.04 -4.12 4.22
C PHE A 72 6.60 -5.55 4.19
N VAL A 73 5.98 -6.50 4.90
CA VAL A 73 6.41 -7.91 4.91
C VAL A 73 6.31 -8.53 3.51
N CYS A 74 5.22 -8.27 2.77
CA CYS A 74 5.09 -8.71 1.38
C CYS A 74 6.19 -8.11 0.50
N SER A 75 6.47 -6.82 0.65
CA SER A 75 7.56 -6.14 -0.07
C SER A 75 8.94 -6.74 0.25
N VAL A 76 9.19 -7.21 1.48
CA VAL A 76 10.43 -7.91 1.86
C VAL A 76 10.51 -9.28 1.20
N PHE A 77 9.40 -10.04 1.16
CA PHE A 77 9.37 -11.31 0.42
C PHE A 77 9.61 -11.12 -1.07
N TRP A 78 9.03 -10.08 -1.67
CA TRP A 78 9.35 -9.73 -3.05
C TRP A 78 10.86 -9.49 -3.22
N PHE A 79 11.49 -8.70 -2.35
CA PHE A 79 12.94 -8.44 -2.41
C PHE A 79 13.79 -9.70 -2.32
N ILE A 80 13.48 -10.60 -1.38
CA ILE A 80 14.19 -11.87 -1.24
C ILE A 80 14.04 -12.72 -2.52
N GLY A 81 12.83 -12.75 -3.09
CA GLY A 81 12.55 -13.45 -4.34
C GLY A 81 13.26 -12.84 -5.55
N ASP A 82 13.38 -11.52 -5.61
CA ASP A 82 14.09 -10.79 -6.67
C ASP A 82 15.59 -11.05 -6.62
N VAL A 83 16.20 -11.01 -5.42
CA VAL A 83 17.63 -11.35 -5.22
C VAL A 83 17.94 -12.75 -5.78
N GLN A 84 17.01 -13.69 -5.59
CA GLN A 84 17.15 -15.07 -6.03
C GLN A 84 16.95 -15.23 -7.55
N ILE A 85 15.81 -14.78 -8.09
CA ILE A 85 15.48 -14.98 -9.51
C ILE A 85 16.34 -14.11 -10.44
N ASN A 86 16.70 -12.89 -10.03
CA ASN A 86 17.52 -12.00 -10.87
C ASN A 86 19.03 -12.34 -10.76
N GLY A 87 19.41 -13.39 -10.01
CA GLY A 87 20.77 -13.93 -9.98
C GLY A 87 21.78 -13.08 -9.19
N HIS A 88 21.31 -12.20 -8.30
CA HIS A 88 22.18 -11.32 -7.52
C HIS A 88 23.01 -12.08 -6.47
N ALA A 89 22.49 -13.20 -5.95
CA ALA A 89 23.16 -14.06 -4.98
C ALA A 89 23.56 -15.41 -5.60
N PRO A 90 24.64 -16.05 -5.12
CA PRO A 90 24.96 -17.44 -5.46
C PRO A 90 23.87 -18.38 -4.93
N LEU A 91 23.39 -19.27 -5.79
CA LEU A 91 22.35 -20.24 -5.42
C LEU A 91 23.00 -21.55 -4.95
N ALA A 92 24.10 -21.97 -5.58
CA ALA A 92 24.84 -23.17 -5.26
C ALA A 92 25.14 -23.31 -3.75
N ASN A 93 24.83 -24.48 -3.20
CA ASN A 93 25.00 -24.82 -1.78
C ASN A 93 24.23 -23.90 -0.80
N SER A 94 23.17 -23.23 -1.25
CA SER A 94 22.33 -22.37 -0.41
C SER A 94 20.87 -22.79 -0.42
N VAL A 95 20.08 -22.23 0.51
CA VAL A 95 18.62 -22.38 0.53
C VAL A 95 17.95 -21.83 -0.74
N PHE A 96 18.62 -20.93 -1.47
CA PHE A 96 18.11 -20.31 -2.69
C PHE A 96 18.11 -21.24 -3.91
N THR A 97 18.69 -22.45 -3.81
CA THR A 97 18.60 -23.48 -4.86
C THR A 97 17.16 -23.89 -5.20
N SER A 98 16.20 -23.71 -4.28
CA SER A 98 14.80 -24.03 -4.52
C SER A 98 14.10 -22.96 -5.37
N CYS A 99 14.23 -23.06 -6.70
CA CYS A 99 13.61 -22.13 -7.65
C CYS A 99 12.09 -22.04 -7.52
N ARG A 100 11.41 -23.15 -7.20
CA ARG A 100 9.96 -23.14 -6.99
C ARG A 100 9.58 -22.45 -5.68
N GLY A 101 10.32 -22.72 -4.60
CA GLY A 101 10.08 -22.09 -3.31
C GLY A 101 10.25 -20.58 -3.40
N PHE A 102 11.42 -20.12 -3.82
CA PHE A 102 11.71 -18.68 -3.85
C PHE A 102 11.04 -17.95 -5.02
N GLY A 103 11.06 -18.54 -6.22
CA GLY A 103 10.48 -17.94 -7.41
C GLY A 103 8.96 -17.87 -7.39
N ILE A 104 8.28 -18.94 -6.98
CA ILE A 104 6.81 -18.98 -7.02
C ILE A 104 6.26 -18.48 -5.68
N TRP A 105 6.58 -19.15 -4.57
CA TRP A 105 5.95 -18.83 -3.28
C TRP A 105 6.41 -17.48 -2.74
N VAL A 106 7.72 -17.27 -2.63
CA VAL A 106 8.26 -16.06 -1.99
C VAL A 106 8.09 -14.84 -2.90
N ARG A 107 8.55 -14.89 -4.16
CA ARG A 107 8.48 -13.75 -5.08
C ARG A 107 7.05 -13.46 -5.56
N VAL A 108 6.40 -14.44 -6.20
CA VAL A 108 5.11 -14.20 -6.88
C VAL A 108 3.95 -14.15 -5.90
N LEU A 109 3.76 -15.19 -5.07
CA LEU A 109 2.55 -15.30 -4.25
C LEU A 109 2.59 -14.40 -3.01
N LEU A 110 3.64 -14.51 -2.19
CA LEU A 110 3.79 -13.72 -0.96
C LEU A 110 4.27 -12.29 -1.25
N GLY A 111 5.11 -12.12 -2.27
CA GLY A 111 5.59 -10.81 -2.71
C GLY A 111 4.56 -10.05 -3.52
N ILE A 112 4.56 -10.25 -4.84
CA ILE A 112 3.77 -9.46 -5.81
C ILE A 112 2.26 -9.56 -5.53
N CYS A 113 1.72 -10.78 -5.49
CA CYS A 113 0.29 -11.00 -5.27
C CYS A 113 -0.14 -10.59 -3.85
N GLY A 114 0.73 -10.72 -2.85
CA GLY A 114 0.53 -10.22 -1.49
C GLY A 114 0.41 -8.70 -1.44
N VAL A 115 1.36 -7.98 -2.06
CA VAL A 115 1.28 -6.51 -2.20
C VAL A 115 -0.03 -6.10 -2.89
N CYS A 116 -0.39 -6.74 -4.00
CA CYS A 116 -1.67 -6.48 -4.67
C CYS A 116 -2.88 -6.79 -3.78
N ALA A 117 -2.86 -7.89 -3.03
CA ALA A 117 -3.93 -8.27 -2.10
C ALA A 117 -4.19 -7.17 -1.07
N ILE A 118 -3.10 -6.64 -0.48
CA ILE A 118 -3.14 -5.65 0.58
C ILE A 118 -3.65 -4.30 0.04
N VAL A 119 -3.20 -3.89 -1.15
CA VAL A 119 -3.71 -2.68 -1.83
C VAL A 119 -5.19 -2.85 -2.17
N ALA A 120 -5.60 -4.00 -2.73
CA ALA A 120 -7.00 -4.27 -3.05
C ALA A 120 -7.88 -4.27 -1.80
N LEU A 121 -7.42 -4.90 -0.72
CA LEU A 121 -8.11 -4.92 0.57
C LEU A 121 -8.31 -3.49 1.09
N ARG A 122 -7.25 -2.66 1.06
CA ARG A 122 -7.35 -1.25 1.46
C ARG A 122 -8.44 -0.52 0.67
N SER A 123 -8.39 -0.61 -0.66
CA SER A 123 -9.35 0.06 -1.53
C SER A 123 -10.77 -0.47 -1.35
N TYR A 124 -10.91 -1.77 -1.11
CA TYR A 124 -12.20 -2.40 -0.80
C TYR A 124 -12.76 -1.94 0.55
N THR A 125 -11.92 -1.79 1.59
CA THR A 125 -12.33 -1.21 2.87
C THR A 125 -12.89 0.19 2.68
N LEU A 126 -12.22 1.04 1.90
CA LEU A 126 -12.67 2.40 1.62
C LEU A 126 -14.00 2.40 0.86
N TYR A 127 -14.16 1.52 -0.12
CA TYR A 127 -15.42 1.35 -0.83
C TYR A 127 -16.57 0.97 0.12
N TYR A 128 -16.34 -0.02 0.99
CA TYR A 128 -17.34 -0.56 1.90
C TYR A 128 -17.80 0.48 2.93
N VAL A 129 -16.84 1.19 3.54
CA VAL A 129 -17.12 2.20 4.56
C VAL A 129 -17.78 3.45 3.95
N PHE A 130 -17.21 4.03 2.90
CA PHE A 130 -17.69 5.33 2.41
C PHE A 130 -18.87 5.23 1.47
N LYS A 131 -18.94 4.20 0.61
CA LYS A 131 -20.00 4.08 -0.38
C LYS A 131 -21.16 3.25 0.12
N LEU A 132 -20.90 2.11 0.74
CA LEU A 132 -21.96 1.23 1.24
C LEU A 132 -22.44 1.62 2.64
N ARG A 133 -21.64 2.40 3.40
CA ARG A 133 -21.92 2.76 4.80
C ARG A 133 -22.14 1.54 5.69
N LEU A 134 -21.47 0.45 5.36
CA LEU A 134 -21.52 -0.80 6.10
C LEU A 134 -20.25 -0.93 6.95
N PRO A 135 -20.33 -1.58 8.13
CA PRO A 135 -19.19 -1.72 9.01
C PRO A 135 -18.18 -2.72 8.45
N SER A 136 -16.88 -2.45 8.59
CA SER A 136 -15.79 -3.26 8.02
C SER A 136 -15.52 -4.58 8.76
N HIS A 137 -16.52 -5.18 9.42
CA HIS A 137 -16.38 -6.42 10.17
C HIS A 137 -17.29 -7.52 9.62
N GLY A 138 -16.88 -8.77 9.88
CA GLY A 138 -17.65 -9.97 9.56
C GLY A 138 -17.20 -10.70 8.29
N LEU A 139 -17.64 -11.94 8.16
CA LEU A 139 -17.16 -12.86 7.10
C LEU A 139 -17.49 -12.35 5.69
N ARG A 140 -18.64 -11.68 5.50
CA ARG A 140 -19.07 -11.15 4.20
C ARG A 140 -18.10 -10.09 3.66
N PHE A 141 -17.49 -9.31 4.54
CA PHE A 141 -16.49 -8.31 4.18
C PHE A 141 -15.19 -8.98 3.69
N TYR A 142 -14.73 -10.03 4.38
CA TYR A 142 -13.51 -10.74 4.02
C TYR A 142 -13.68 -11.79 2.91
N ALA A 143 -14.91 -12.16 2.55
CA ALA A 143 -15.17 -13.22 1.56
C ALA A 143 -14.46 -13.01 0.20
N PRO A 144 -14.44 -11.80 -0.41
CA PRO A 144 -13.71 -11.58 -1.65
C PRO A 144 -12.19 -11.76 -1.50
N LEU A 145 -11.63 -11.33 -0.37
CA LEU A 145 -10.22 -11.50 -0.05
C LEU A 145 -9.88 -12.98 0.15
N ILE A 146 -10.71 -13.72 0.90
CA ILE A 146 -10.52 -15.15 1.13
C ILE A 146 -10.58 -15.90 -0.21
N ALA A 147 -11.56 -15.59 -1.06
CA ALA A 147 -11.65 -16.19 -2.40
C ALA A 147 -10.38 -15.92 -3.23
N TYR A 148 -9.89 -14.68 -3.21
CA TYR A 148 -8.66 -14.30 -3.91
C TYR A 148 -7.41 -15.02 -3.34
N ILE A 149 -7.27 -15.13 -2.02
CA ILE A 149 -6.19 -15.89 -1.37
C ILE A 149 -6.27 -17.37 -1.75
N LEU A 150 -7.47 -17.96 -1.78
CA LEU A 150 -7.65 -19.35 -2.21
C LEU A 150 -7.22 -19.55 -3.66
N CYS A 151 -7.50 -18.60 -4.56
CA CYS A 151 -7.00 -18.64 -5.94
C CYS A 151 -5.47 -18.58 -6.01
N ILE A 152 -4.82 -17.72 -5.22
CA ILE A 152 -3.34 -17.65 -5.12
C ILE A 152 -2.77 -18.97 -4.64
N ILE A 153 -3.32 -19.53 -3.56
CA ILE A 153 -2.86 -20.80 -2.98
C ILE A 153 -3.05 -21.95 -3.97
N ALA A 154 -4.21 -22.03 -4.63
CA ALA A 154 -4.47 -23.04 -5.65
C ALA A 154 -3.46 -22.93 -6.80
N PHE A 155 -3.18 -21.72 -7.29
CA PHE A 155 -2.15 -21.49 -8.31
C PHE A 155 -0.77 -21.95 -7.83
N GLY A 156 -0.38 -21.63 -6.59
CA GLY A 156 0.89 -22.07 -5.99
C GLY A 156 1.04 -23.58 -5.88
N ILE A 157 -0.03 -24.27 -5.47
CA ILE A 157 -0.06 -25.74 -5.38
C ILE A 157 0.09 -26.35 -6.77
N VAL A 158 -0.72 -25.91 -7.75
CA VAL A 158 -0.65 -26.40 -9.14
C VAL A 158 0.74 -26.15 -9.72
N ALA A 159 1.27 -24.94 -9.56
CA ALA A 159 2.60 -24.58 -10.03
C ALA A 159 3.72 -25.41 -9.39
N SER A 160 3.56 -25.80 -8.13
CA SER A 160 4.53 -26.66 -7.41
C SER A 160 4.41 -28.13 -7.81
N ALA A 161 3.22 -28.60 -8.17
CA ALA A 161 2.94 -29.97 -8.61
C ALA A 161 3.43 -30.26 -10.04
N LEU A 162 3.66 -29.21 -10.85
CA LEU A 162 4.22 -29.36 -12.19
C LEU A 162 5.65 -29.94 -12.15
N HIS A 163 5.99 -30.70 -13.18
CA HIS A 163 7.35 -31.23 -13.35
C HIS A 163 8.37 -30.08 -13.49
N ALA A 164 9.64 -30.33 -13.15
CA ALA A 164 10.69 -29.28 -13.14
C ALA A 164 10.87 -28.66 -14.52
N SER A 165 10.97 -29.50 -15.55
CA SER A 165 11.09 -29.10 -16.95
C SER A 165 9.90 -28.29 -17.49
N ALA A 166 8.72 -28.38 -16.85
CA ALA A 166 7.52 -27.66 -17.23
C ALA A 166 7.28 -26.39 -16.39
N SER A 167 8.07 -26.15 -15.34
CA SER A 167 7.85 -25.08 -14.36
C SER A 167 9.10 -24.21 -14.17
N ALA A 168 9.78 -24.37 -13.04
CA ALA A 168 11.04 -23.72 -12.72
C ALA A 168 12.07 -24.78 -12.38
N GLU A 169 13.23 -24.68 -13.01
CA GLU A 169 14.34 -25.61 -12.87
C GLU A 169 15.62 -24.83 -12.52
N TYR A 170 16.40 -25.39 -11.60
CA TYR A 170 17.71 -24.89 -11.26
C TYR A 170 18.74 -25.47 -12.23
N LEU A 171 19.48 -24.61 -12.93
CA LEU A 171 20.58 -25.02 -13.80
C LEU A 171 21.90 -24.94 -13.03
N PRO A 172 22.50 -26.08 -12.60
CA PRO A 172 23.69 -26.07 -11.75
C PRO A 172 24.91 -25.45 -12.44
N ASP A 173 25.06 -25.65 -13.75
CA ASP A 173 26.18 -25.13 -14.54
C ASP A 173 26.20 -23.59 -14.60
N LEU A 174 25.01 -22.99 -14.62
CA LEU A 174 24.84 -21.54 -14.74
C LEU A 174 24.52 -20.87 -13.40
N ASP A 175 24.26 -21.64 -12.35
CA ASP A 175 23.86 -21.15 -11.02
C ASP A 175 22.69 -20.13 -11.10
N ILE A 176 21.69 -20.44 -11.92
CA ILE A 176 20.47 -19.64 -12.14
C ILE A 176 19.21 -20.49 -12.11
N CYS A 177 18.08 -19.84 -11.86
CA CYS A 177 16.76 -20.43 -11.99
C CYS A 177 16.15 -20.08 -13.35
N CYS A 178 15.86 -21.10 -14.15
CA CYS A 178 15.19 -20.95 -15.43
C CYS A 178 13.71 -21.28 -15.28
N LEU A 179 12.86 -20.44 -15.87
CA LEU A 179 11.42 -20.67 -15.96
C LEU A 179 11.09 -21.14 -17.38
N ALA A 180 10.36 -22.24 -17.49
CA ALA A 180 9.82 -22.70 -18.77
C ALA A 180 8.91 -21.60 -19.36
N GLN A 181 9.03 -21.36 -20.68
CA GLN A 181 8.28 -20.31 -21.37
C GLN A 181 6.75 -20.36 -21.15
N PRO A 182 6.05 -21.52 -21.28
CA PRO A 182 4.61 -21.56 -21.03
C PRO A 182 4.25 -21.27 -19.58
N PHE A 183 5.09 -21.69 -18.63
CA PHE A 183 4.92 -21.39 -17.22
C PHE A 183 5.10 -19.90 -16.93
N LYS A 184 6.12 -19.28 -17.52
CA LYS A 184 6.35 -17.84 -17.46
C LYS A 184 5.14 -17.04 -17.96
N ILE A 185 4.57 -17.41 -19.11
CA ILE A 185 3.35 -16.78 -19.65
C ILE A 185 2.19 -16.90 -18.65
N SER A 186 2.01 -18.07 -18.07
CA SER A 186 0.94 -18.34 -17.09
C SER A 186 1.09 -17.50 -15.82
N VAL A 187 2.31 -17.37 -15.29
CA VAL A 187 2.63 -16.51 -14.14
C VAL A 187 2.32 -15.05 -14.44
N TYR A 188 2.78 -14.52 -15.57
CA TYR A 188 2.51 -13.13 -15.94
C TYR A 188 1.03 -12.88 -16.21
N ALA A 189 0.31 -13.80 -16.86
CA ALA A 189 -1.13 -13.71 -17.05
C ALA A 189 -1.88 -13.63 -15.71
N PHE A 190 -1.46 -14.44 -14.72
CA PHE A 190 -2.02 -14.42 -13.37
C PHE A 190 -1.74 -13.09 -12.64
N VAL A 191 -0.52 -12.57 -12.72
CA VAL A 191 -0.15 -11.27 -12.14
C VAL A 191 -0.93 -10.13 -12.82
N TRP A 192 -1.06 -10.13 -14.14
CA TRP A 192 -1.86 -9.14 -14.87
C TRP A 192 -3.33 -9.19 -14.50
N ALA A 193 -3.93 -10.39 -14.42
CA ALA A 193 -5.33 -10.54 -13.98
C ALA A 193 -5.54 -9.97 -12.58
N THR A 194 -4.60 -10.23 -11.67
CA THR A 194 -4.57 -9.66 -10.32
C THR A 194 -4.50 -8.13 -10.35
N SER A 195 -3.55 -7.55 -11.10
CA SER A 195 -3.39 -6.11 -11.18
C SER A 195 -4.58 -5.40 -11.82
N VAL A 196 -5.20 -6.01 -12.83
CA VAL A 196 -6.46 -5.52 -13.43
C VAL A 196 -7.58 -5.54 -12.40
N PHE A 197 -7.73 -6.61 -11.64
CA PHE A 197 -8.71 -6.69 -10.55
C PHE A 197 -8.51 -5.56 -9.52
N VAL A 198 -7.28 -5.33 -9.06
CA VAL A 198 -6.94 -4.22 -8.16
C VAL A 198 -7.27 -2.87 -8.81
N GLY A 199 -6.96 -2.70 -10.09
CA GLY A 199 -7.30 -1.49 -10.86
C GLY A 199 -8.81 -1.26 -10.93
N LEU A 200 -9.62 -2.31 -11.13
CA LEU A 200 -11.08 -2.22 -11.16
C LEU A 200 -11.65 -1.81 -9.79
N VAL A 201 -11.17 -2.40 -8.70
CA VAL A 201 -11.58 -2.01 -7.34
C VAL A 201 -11.22 -0.54 -7.09
N ASN A 202 -10.01 -0.12 -7.48
CA ASN A 202 -9.57 1.28 -7.37
C ASN A 202 -10.37 2.25 -8.23
N TRP A 203 -10.78 1.82 -9.43
CA TRP A 203 -11.63 2.62 -10.30
C TRP A 203 -12.99 2.91 -9.67
N HIS A 204 -13.55 1.96 -8.91
CA HIS A 204 -14.83 2.15 -8.23
C HIS A 204 -14.79 3.17 -7.08
N ILE A 205 -13.62 3.41 -6.47
CA ILE A 205 -13.47 4.40 -5.39
C ILE A 205 -13.12 5.81 -5.89
N ARG A 206 -12.85 6.01 -7.19
CA ARG A 206 -12.40 7.30 -7.74
C ARG A 206 -13.35 8.48 -7.52
N ARG A 207 -14.63 8.22 -7.27
CA ARG A 207 -15.65 9.27 -7.06
C ARG A 207 -15.79 9.68 -5.59
N ILE A 208 -15.09 9.01 -4.67
CA ILE A 208 -15.14 9.35 -3.25
C ILE A 208 -14.26 10.59 -3.05
N LYS A 209 -14.91 11.75 -2.90
CA LYS A 209 -14.28 12.98 -2.41
C LYS A 209 -13.98 12.79 -0.91
N SER A 210 -12.98 11.98 -0.60
CA SER A 210 -12.54 11.75 0.77
C SER A 210 -11.60 12.90 1.18
N SER A 211 -11.79 13.41 2.39
CA SER A 211 -11.00 14.43 3.11
C SER A 211 -9.49 14.29 2.99
N PHE A 212 -9.01 13.09 2.65
CA PHE A 212 -7.62 12.70 2.77
C PHE A 212 -6.92 12.42 1.44
N ASN A 213 -7.51 12.78 0.30
CA ASN A 213 -6.94 12.51 -1.03
C ASN A 213 -6.58 11.03 -1.27
N GLU A 214 -7.17 10.10 -0.53
CA GLU A 214 -6.78 8.68 -0.59
C GLU A 214 -7.05 8.05 -1.96
N ALA A 215 -8.13 8.47 -2.64
CA ALA A 215 -8.41 8.00 -3.99
C ALA A 215 -7.29 8.41 -4.97
N ARG A 216 -6.69 9.59 -4.79
CA ARG A 216 -5.56 10.06 -5.59
C ARG A 216 -4.28 9.29 -5.24
N GLU A 217 -4.01 9.08 -3.95
CA GLU A 217 -2.89 8.24 -3.49
C GLU A 217 -2.98 6.82 -4.09
N MET A 218 -4.17 6.20 -4.06
CA MET A 218 -4.41 4.87 -4.61
C MET A 218 -4.32 4.83 -6.15
N PHE A 219 -4.76 5.89 -6.83
CA PHE A 219 -4.60 5.99 -8.28
C PHE A 219 -3.13 6.09 -8.69
N ILE A 220 -2.34 6.93 -8.00
CA ILE A 220 -0.89 7.05 -8.22
C ILE A 220 -0.22 5.70 -7.98
N ALA A 221 -0.57 5.03 -6.88
CA ALA A 221 -0.09 3.68 -6.57
C ALA A 221 -0.38 2.68 -7.71
N CYS A 222 -1.61 2.64 -8.22
CA CYS A 222 -1.99 1.77 -9.34
C CYS A 222 -1.20 2.10 -10.61
N ALA A 223 -1.02 3.39 -10.92
CA ALA A 223 -0.27 3.81 -12.10
C ALA A 223 1.20 3.36 -12.02
N ILE A 224 1.86 3.52 -10.87
CA ILE A 224 3.23 3.06 -10.65
C ILE A 224 3.33 1.55 -10.84
N VAL A 225 2.42 0.77 -10.23
CA VAL A 225 2.41 -0.70 -10.37
C VAL A 225 2.23 -1.12 -11.83
N LEU A 226 1.33 -0.49 -12.58
CA LEU A 226 1.12 -0.81 -14.00
C LEU A 226 2.35 -0.49 -14.86
N ILE A 227 3.04 0.61 -14.60
CA ILE A 227 4.28 0.96 -15.32
C ILE A 227 5.36 -0.09 -15.06
N VAL A 228 5.59 -0.46 -13.79
CA VAL A 228 6.62 -1.44 -13.42
C VAL A 228 6.25 -2.84 -13.93
N LEU A 229 4.99 -3.25 -13.83
CA LEU A 229 4.52 -4.53 -14.38
C LEU A 229 4.69 -4.59 -15.90
N THR A 230 4.39 -3.50 -16.60
CA THR A 230 4.62 -3.39 -18.05
C THR A 230 6.10 -3.52 -18.37
N PHE A 231 6.96 -2.77 -17.67
CA PHE A 231 8.41 -2.86 -17.83
C PHE A 231 8.90 -4.31 -17.63
N ASN A 232 8.52 -4.97 -16.54
CA ASN A 232 8.93 -6.34 -16.25
C ASN A 232 8.42 -7.33 -17.31
N THR A 233 7.19 -7.15 -17.77
CA THR A 233 6.63 -7.97 -18.85
C THR A 233 7.47 -7.79 -20.13
N CYS A 234 7.73 -6.54 -20.54
CA CYS A 234 8.58 -6.26 -21.69
C CYS A 234 9.98 -6.86 -21.54
N MET A 235 10.61 -6.69 -20.38
CA MET A 235 11.93 -7.25 -20.09
C MET A 235 11.97 -8.78 -20.27
N GLN A 236 10.98 -9.50 -19.73
CA GLN A 236 10.92 -10.95 -19.80
C GLN A 236 10.67 -11.54 -21.19
N PHE A 237 9.93 -10.81 -22.03
CA PHE A 237 9.56 -11.28 -23.37
C PHE A 237 10.50 -10.78 -24.46
N VAL A 238 11.03 -9.57 -24.33
CA VAL A 238 11.99 -8.98 -25.29
C VAL A 238 13.42 -9.43 -24.97
N HIS A 239 13.77 -9.53 -23.68
CA HIS A 239 15.09 -9.92 -23.21
C HIS A 239 15.01 -11.16 -22.30
N PRO A 240 14.73 -12.36 -22.83
CA PRO A 240 14.59 -13.57 -22.01
C PRO A 240 15.85 -13.90 -21.18
N ASN A 241 17.02 -13.42 -21.61
CA ASN A 241 18.30 -13.55 -20.91
C ASN A 241 18.62 -12.36 -19.99
N TYR A 242 17.63 -11.55 -19.58
CA TYR A 242 17.88 -10.39 -18.71
C TYR A 242 18.53 -10.71 -17.34
N PRO A 243 18.31 -11.87 -16.67
CA PRO A 243 18.97 -12.15 -15.39
C PRO A 243 20.49 -12.35 -15.55
N ILE A 244 20.90 -12.73 -16.75
CA ILE A 244 22.28 -13.04 -17.12
C ILE A 244 23.05 -11.73 -17.41
N GLN A 245 22.36 -10.67 -17.81
CA GLN A 245 22.96 -9.36 -18.12
C GLN A 245 22.88 -8.41 -16.92
N LEU A 246 24.03 -7.92 -16.47
CA LEU A 246 24.19 -7.11 -15.26
C LEU A 246 23.27 -5.89 -15.23
N ARG A 247 23.23 -5.16 -16.36
CA ARG A 247 22.46 -3.91 -16.48
C ARG A 247 20.97 -4.15 -16.28
N PHE A 248 20.45 -5.21 -16.89
CA PHE A 248 19.02 -5.48 -16.87
C PHE A 248 18.56 -6.09 -15.56
N ARG A 249 19.35 -6.99 -14.95
CA ARG A 249 19.01 -7.52 -13.62
C ARG A 249 18.99 -6.42 -12.55
N ILE A 250 19.98 -5.51 -12.57
CA ILE A 250 20.03 -4.37 -11.65
C ILE A 250 18.84 -3.44 -11.87
N ALA A 251 18.55 -3.08 -13.13
CA ALA A 251 17.46 -2.17 -13.46
C ALA A 251 16.09 -2.74 -13.04
N SER A 252 15.84 -4.03 -13.30
CA SER A 252 14.58 -4.70 -12.91
C SER A 252 14.40 -4.71 -11.40
N THR A 253 15.40 -5.16 -10.64
CA THR A 253 15.34 -5.17 -9.16
C THR A 253 15.16 -3.76 -8.59
N LEU A 254 15.90 -2.76 -9.08
CA LEU A 254 15.75 -1.39 -8.59
C LEU A 254 14.36 -0.84 -8.86
N LEU A 255 13.79 -1.07 -10.05
CA LEU A 255 12.47 -0.57 -10.40
C LEU A 255 11.37 -1.23 -9.55
N ASP A 256 11.45 -2.54 -9.33
CA ASP A 256 10.51 -3.29 -8.49
C ASP A 256 10.48 -2.74 -7.06
N HIS A 257 11.65 -2.45 -6.49
CA HIS A 257 11.74 -1.95 -5.13
C HIS A 257 11.47 -0.45 -5.00
N ILE A 258 11.78 0.36 -6.02
CA ILE A 258 11.30 1.75 -6.09
C ILE A 258 9.77 1.77 -6.08
N CYS A 259 9.11 0.86 -6.81
CA CYS A 259 7.66 0.75 -6.80
C CYS A 259 7.11 0.41 -5.40
N CYS A 260 7.67 -0.61 -4.74
CA CYS A 260 7.26 -1.01 -3.39
C CYS A 260 7.45 0.13 -2.37
N ASN A 261 8.58 0.83 -2.44
CA ASN A 261 8.91 1.96 -1.57
C ASN A 261 7.99 3.15 -1.83
N ALA A 262 7.80 3.54 -3.08
CA ALA A 262 6.92 4.62 -3.46
C ALA A 262 5.49 4.34 -2.98
N LEU A 263 5.00 3.11 -3.16
CA LEU A 263 3.70 2.68 -2.67
C LEU A 263 3.57 2.85 -1.15
N LEU A 264 4.56 2.39 -0.39
CA LEU A 264 4.55 2.52 1.07
C LEU A 264 4.54 4.00 1.50
N TRP A 265 5.50 4.79 1.00
CA TRP A 265 5.67 6.19 1.38
C TRP A 265 4.56 7.12 0.90
N VAL A 266 3.91 6.82 -0.24
CA VAL A 266 2.71 7.55 -0.67
C VAL A 266 1.58 7.41 0.36
N ILE A 267 1.44 6.24 1.00
CA ILE A 267 0.36 5.99 1.96
C ILE A 267 0.72 6.52 3.36
N ILE A 268 1.93 6.25 3.85
CA ILE A 268 2.31 6.53 5.25
C ILE A 268 3.15 7.78 5.43
N GLY A 269 3.80 8.29 4.38
CA GLY A 269 4.84 9.32 4.50
C GLY A 269 4.31 10.60 5.14
N LYS A 270 3.15 11.08 4.70
CA LYS A 270 2.50 12.27 5.28
C LYS A 270 2.16 12.07 6.76
N PRO A 271 1.36 11.08 7.18
CA PRO A 271 1.01 10.95 8.60
C PRO A 271 2.22 10.69 9.51
N VAL A 272 3.23 9.93 9.06
CA VAL A 272 4.45 9.69 9.85
C VAL A 272 5.24 10.99 10.04
N PHE A 273 5.53 11.72 8.96
CA PHE A 273 6.27 12.99 9.03
C PHE A 273 5.59 14.01 9.95
N TRP A 274 4.28 14.20 9.77
CA TRP A 274 3.54 15.18 10.56
C TRP A 274 3.36 14.75 12.02
N CYS A 275 3.28 13.44 12.31
CA CYS A 275 3.26 12.95 13.68
C CYS A 275 4.59 13.21 14.41
N VAL A 276 5.73 13.12 13.71
CA VAL A 276 7.05 13.38 14.30
C VAL A 276 7.25 14.87 14.57
N PHE A 277 7.02 15.73 13.56
CA PHE A 277 7.43 17.14 13.64
C PHE A 277 6.33 18.10 14.08
N ARG A 278 5.05 17.81 13.81
CA ARG A 278 3.94 18.76 13.98
C ARG A 278 2.65 18.09 14.44
N ARG A 279 2.76 17.23 15.45
CA ARG A 279 1.68 16.33 15.90
C ARG A 279 0.35 17.04 16.21
N LYS A 280 0.38 18.14 16.95
CA LYS A 280 -0.84 18.89 17.34
C LYS A 280 -1.48 19.59 16.13
N THR A 281 -0.69 20.37 15.39
CA THR A 281 -1.15 21.07 14.18
C THR A 281 -1.75 20.12 13.14
N TYR A 282 -1.17 18.94 12.97
CA TYR A 282 -1.71 17.94 12.05
C TYR A 282 -3.02 17.36 12.54
N LEU A 283 -3.16 17.10 13.84
CA LEU A 283 -4.40 16.61 14.44
C LEU A 283 -5.52 17.64 14.30
N ASP A 284 -5.22 18.92 14.55
CA ASP A 284 -6.19 20.01 14.43
C ASP A 284 -6.65 20.16 12.97
N LYS A 285 -5.70 20.15 12.03
CA LYS A 285 -6.00 20.20 10.59
C LYS A 285 -6.82 18.98 10.16
N TRP A 286 -6.42 17.78 10.57
CA TRP A 286 -7.12 16.54 10.25
C TRP A 286 -8.55 16.54 10.80
N THR A 287 -8.73 16.99 12.04
CA THR A 287 -10.04 17.11 12.67
C THR A 287 -10.90 18.14 11.96
N ALA A 288 -10.36 19.31 11.62
CA ALA A 288 -11.06 20.34 10.87
C ALA A 288 -11.55 19.83 9.51
N THR A 289 -10.72 19.07 8.79
CA THR A 289 -11.13 18.46 7.51
C THR A 289 -12.20 17.37 7.70
N LEU A 290 -12.14 16.56 8.77
CA LEU A 290 -13.25 15.66 9.09
C LEU A 290 -14.55 16.42 9.40
N ARG A 291 -14.44 17.61 9.99
CA ARG A 291 -15.60 18.45 10.29
C ARG A 291 -16.26 18.98 9.03
N THR A 292 -15.48 19.49 8.08
CA THR A 292 -15.98 20.01 6.81
C THR A 292 -16.67 18.93 5.98
N ASP A 293 -16.21 17.69 6.09
CA ASP A 293 -16.67 16.59 5.24
C ASP A 293 -17.84 15.80 5.87
N GLY A 294 -18.28 16.21 7.07
CA GLY A 294 -19.40 15.56 7.78
C GLY A 294 -19.06 14.17 8.32
N LEU A 295 -17.77 13.81 8.41
CA LEU A 295 -17.30 12.49 8.83
C LEU A 295 -17.04 12.38 10.34
N GLN A 296 -17.31 13.43 11.12
CA GLN A 296 -17.03 13.49 12.56
C GLN A 296 -17.59 12.30 13.34
N ARG A 297 -18.83 11.90 13.04
CA ARG A 297 -19.53 10.79 13.72
C ARG A 297 -18.88 9.44 13.47
N MET A 298 -18.24 9.23 12.31
CA MET A 298 -17.60 7.95 11.97
C MET A 298 -16.27 7.75 12.69
N TYR A 299 -15.65 8.83 13.18
CA TYR A 299 -14.34 8.80 13.83
C TYR A 299 -14.39 9.04 15.34
N GLU A 300 -15.59 9.03 15.95
CA GLU A 300 -15.78 9.21 17.40
C GLU A 300 -15.06 10.45 17.93
N VAL A 301 -14.99 11.53 17.15
CA VAL A 301 -14.44 12.80 17.63
C VAL A 301 -15.50 13.42 18.53
N GLU A 302 -15.61 12.92 19.77
CA GLU A 302 -16.41 13.54 20.80
C GLU A 302 -15.93 14.98 20.97
N SER A 303 -16.87 15.92 20.91
CA SER A 303 -16.62 17.32 21.18
C SER A 303 -16.34 17.49 22.66
N SER A 304 -15.14 17.14 23.12
CA SER A 304 -14.70 17.27 24.52
C SER A 304 -14.63 18.72 25.04
N GLY A 305 -15.23 19.68 24.33
CA GLY A 305 -15.15 21.11 24.61
C GLY A 305 -16.48 21.86 24.51
N GLN A 306 -17.61 21.18 24.32
CA GLN A 306 -18.89 21.76 24.73
C GLN A 306 -19.20 21.21 26.11
N THR A 307 -18.58 21.83 27.12
CA THR A 307 -19.34 22.17 28.32
C THR A 307 -20.58 22.86 27.79
N VAL A 308 -21.68 22.12 27.71
CA VAL A 308 -23.00 22.71 27.57
C VAL A 308 -23.10 23.60 28.80
N GLU A 309 -22.72 24.86 28.64
CA GLU A 309 -23.18 25.92 29.50
C GLU A 309 -24.69 25.71 29.50
N LEU A 310 -25.18 25.24 30.64
CA LEU A 310 -26.58 24.92 30.89
C LEU A 310 -27.35 26.20 30.58
N LEU A 311 -27.78 26.36 29.32
CA LEU A 311 -28.94 27.16 29.02
C LEU A 311 -30.05 26.52 29.84
N GLU A 312 -30.50 27.27 30.84
CA GLU A 312 -31.58 26.91 31.73
C GLU A 312 -32.70 26.20 30.97
N PRO A 313 -33.34 25.19 31.57
CA PRO A 313 -34.45 24.50 30.94
C PRO A 313 -35.59 25.48 30.69
N ARG A 314 -35.70 25.98 29.46
CA ARG A 314 -36.90 26.68 29.01
C ARG A 314 -37.98 25.62 28.84
N SER A 315 -38.81 25.48 29.87
CA SER A 315 -39.97 24.58 29.90
C SER A 315 -40.82 24.77 28.64
N GLY A 316 -41.01 23.72 27.83
CA GLY A 316 -42.00 23.81 26.76
C GLY A 316 -41.88 22.90 25.54
N TYR A 317 -40.88 22.02 25.42
CA TYR A 317 -40.83 21.09 24.27
C TYR A 317 -41.18 19.66 24.68
N LYS A 318 -42.40 19.25 24.29
CA LYS A 318 -42.87 17.86 24.37
C LYS A 318 -42.05 17.00 23.39
N ALA A 319 -41.43 15.97 23.94
CA ALA A 319 -40.79 14.91 23.17
C ALA A 319 -41.85 14.19 22.31
N HIS A 320 -41.69 14.25 20.99
CA HIS A 320 -42.35 13.35 20.06
C HIS A 320 -41.30 12.48 19.36
N ASP A 321 -41.43 11.19 19.61
CA ASP A 321 -41.12 10.04 18.76
C ASP A 321 -39.71 9.93 18.17
N PHE A 322 -38.82 9.31 18.96
CA PHE A 322 -37.66 8.58 18.45
C PHE A 322 -38.12 7.23 17.87
N TYR A 323 -37.83 7.03 16.58
CA TYR A 323 -38.08 5.78 15.86
C TYR A 323 -37.25 4.63 16.43
N TYR A 324 -37.94 3.62 16.98
CA TYR A 324 -37.43 2.26 17.11
C TYR A 324 -37.36 1.63 15.71
N TYR A 325 -36.17 1.16 15.32
CA TYR A 325 -36.05 0.16 14.26
C TYR A 325 -36.51 -1.18 14.85
N ASN A 326 -37.78 -1.54 14.59
CA ASN A 326 -38.25 -2.91 14.79
C ASN A 326 -37.84 -3.75 13.57
N GLU A 327 -37.10 -4.82 13.80
CA GLU A 327 -36.98 -5.93 12.87
C GLU A 327 -38.38 -6.51 12.58
N PRO A 328 -38.76 -6.77 11.32
CA PRO A 328 -39.94 -7.55 11.04
C PRO A 328 -39.61 -9.05 11.16
N GLU A 329 -40.08 -9.67 12.24
CA GLU A 329 -40.38 -11.10 12.27
C GLU A 329 -41.50 -11.43 11.27
N ASP A 330 -41.28 -12.52 10.53
CA ASP A 330 -42.25 -13.43 9.92
C ASP A 330 -43.61 -12.91 9.42
N LYS A 331 -43.83 -12.99 8.10
CA LYS A 331 -45.12 -13.45 7.54
C LYS A 331 -44.97 -14.32 6.30
N LYS A 332 -45.39 -15.57 6.47
CA LYS A 332 -45.90 -16.49 5.45
C LYS A 332 -47.20 -15.96 4.82
N HIS A 333 -47.45 -16.39 3.58
CA HIS A 333 -48.73 -16.51 2.86
C HIS A 333 -49.43 -15.26 2.27
N LEU A 334 -49.76 -15.41 0.96
CA LEU A 334 -50.86 -14.90 0.11
C LEU A 334 -50.31 -14.16 -1.13
N SER A 335 -50.25 -14.81 -2.30
CA SER A 335 -51.34 -15.10 -3.24
C SER A 335 -52.11 -13.86 -3.71
N GLY A 336 -51.91 -13.53 -5.00
CA GLY A 336 -52.88 -12.86 -5.87
C GLY A 336 -53.09 -11.35 -5.65
N TYR A 337 -52.69 -10.53 -6.62
CA TYR A 337 -53.62 -9.71 -7.42
C TYR A 337 -52.84 -8.97 -8.52
N ALA A 338 -53.31 -9.13 -9.75
CA ALA A 338 -52.95 -8.30 -10.89
C ALA A 338 -53.76 -7.00 -10.86
N GLY A 339 -53.17 -5.88 -11.30
CA GLY A 339 -53.96 -4.73 -11.74
C GLY A 339 -53.35 -3.34 -11.53
N ALA A 340 -53.13 -2.69 -12.68
CA ALA A 340 -53.30 -1.26 -12.93
C ALA A 340 -52.17 -0.24 -12.61
N LYS A 341 -51.91 0.54 -13.67
CA LYS A 341 -51.01 1.67 -13.87
C LYS A 341 -51.43 2.93 -13.09
N VAL A 342 -50.49 3.88 -13.02
CA VAL A 342 -50.55 5.37 -13.02
C VAL A 342 -49.58 5.85 -11.93
N GLY A 343 -48.42 6.45 -12.21
CA GLY A 343 -48.20 7.66 -12.98
C GLY A 343 -47.83 8.80 -12.01
N LYS A 344 -46.54 9.16 -11.93
CA LYS A 344 -46.05 10.53 -11.60
C LYS A 344 -44.53 10.60 -11.74
N LYS A 345 -44.09 11.31 -12.79
CA LYS A 345 -42.71 11.78 -12.97
C LYS A 345 -42.48 12.95 -12.02
N HIS A 346 -41.52 12.84 -11.11
CA HIS A 346 -40.86 14.00 -10.51
C HIS A 346 -39.47 14.14 -11.12
N SER A 347 -39.35 15.12 -12.00
CA SER A 347 -38.08 15.60 -12.55
C SER A 347 -37.38 16.42 -11.48
N GLY A 348 -36.44 15.80 -10.75
CA GLY A 348 -35.50 16.51 -9.89
C GLY A 348 -34.31 16.99 -10.71
N VAL A 349 -34.28 18.30 -10.99
CA VAL A 349 -33.16 19.01 -11.61
C VAL A 349 -31.99 19.03 -10.61
N TYR A 350 -30.97 18.21 -10.84
CA TYR A 350 -29.65 18.44 -10.26
C TYR A 350 -28.88 19.34 -11.22
N GLY A 351 -28.57 20.56 -10.78
CA GLY A 351 -27.72 21.49 -11.52
C GLY A 351 -26.31 20.93 -11.62
N ASP A 352 -25.83 20.81 -12.86
CA ASP A 352 -24.43 20.62 -13.19
C ASP A 352 -23.64 21.86 -12.75
N MET A 353 -22.75 21.69 -11.77
CA MET A 353 -21.66 22.65 -11.54
C MET A 353 -20.41 22.18 -12.31
N PRO A 354 -19.78 23.04 -13.12
CA PRO A 354 -18.59 22.67 -13.89
C PRO A 354 -17.40 22.35 -12.96
N VAL A 355 -16.72 21.24 -13.26
CA VAL A 355 -15.62 20.66 -12.46
C VAL A 355 -14.28 21.40 -12.66
N ASP A 356 -14.23 22.43 -13.51
CA ASP A 356 -12.97 22.95 -14.04
C ASP A 356 -12.40 24.17 -13.29
N GLN A 357 -13.04 24.70 -12.25
CA GLN A 357 -12.55 25.90 -11.53
C GLN A 357 -12.00 25.68 -10.11
N MET A 358 -11.96 24.45 -9.59
CA MET A 358 -11.55 24.22 -8.19
C MET A 358 -10.08 23.80 -8.01
N TRP A 359 -9.32 23.59 -9.10
CA TRP A 359 -7.97 22.98 -9.03
C TRP A 359 -6.79 23.96 -9.08
N GLN A 360 -7.02 25.28 -9.03
CA GLN A 360 -5.93 26.28 -9.00
C GLN A 360 -5.81 27.07 -7.69
N SER A 361 -6.67 26.82 -6.69
CA SER A 361 -6.78 27.69 -5.51
C SER A 361 -5.89 27.33 -4.31
N GLU A 362 -5.26 26.14 -4.25
CA GLU A 362 -4.64 25.67 -2.99
C GLU A 362 -3.11 25.77 -2.91
N ASP A 363 -2.40 26.05 -4.00
CA ASP A 363 -0.92 26.12 -3.99
C ASP A 363 -0.34 27.56 -4.01
N ASN A 364 -1.16 28.62 -4.02
CA ASN A 364 -0.70 30.01 -4.21
C ASN A 364 -0.99 30.99 -3.06
N ARG A 365 -0.96 30.55 -1.79
CA ARG A 365 -0.93 31.48 -0.63
C ARG A 365 0.45 31.51 0.07
N LEU A 366 1.46 31.76 -0.75
CA LEU A 366 2.56 32.72 -0.51
C LEU A 366 2.14 34.06 0.11
N PRO A 367 2.37 34.45 1.38
CA PRO A 367 2.32 35.87 1.73
C PRO A 367 3.40 36.63 0.94
N THR A 368 2.97 37.43 -0.04
CA THR A 368 3.81 38.42 -0.71
C THR A 368 4.14 39.52 0.29
N VAL A 369 5.38 39.50 0.80
CA VAL A 369 5.98 40.63 1.53
C VAL A 369 6.32 41.70 0.49
N GLY A 370 5.69 42.87 0.62
CA GLY A 370 5.91 44.00 -0.28
C GLY A 370 7.33 44.58 -0.13
N PRO A 371 7.91 45.12 -1.22
CA PRO A 371 9.23 45.74 -1.17
C PRO A 371 9.09 47.18 -0.70
N ASN A 372 9.82 47.56 0.36
CA ASN A 372 10.36 48.91 0.57
C ASN A 372 11.16 48.98 1.88
N SER A 373 12.49 48.93 1.77
CA SER A 373 13.43 49.93 2.34
C SER A 373 14.83 49.35 2.63
N PRO A 374 15.87 50.21 2.61
CA PRO A 374 17.21 49.82 2.17
C PRO A 374 18.20 49.55 3.30
N GLY A 375 19.20 48.73 2.96
CA GLY A 375 20.61 48.86 3.35
C GLY A 375 20.96 48.84 4.84
N HIS A 376 21.61 47.76 5.29
CA HIS A 376 22.85 47.88 6.07
C HIS A 376 23.64 46.56 6.08
N THR A 377 24.91 46.69 5.71
CA THR A 377 25.98 45.69 5.71
C THR A 377 26.59 45.57 7.11
N SER A 378 26.90 44.35 7.59
CA SER A 378 28.05 43.93 8.45
C SER A 378 27.73 42.57 9.13
N ILE A 379 28.42 41.48 8.81
CA ILE A 379 29.67 40.92 9.42
C ILE A 379 29.44 40.12 10.73
N LEU A 380 29.72 38.81 10.61
CA LEU A 380 30.23 37.80 11.58
C LEU A 380 29.84 37.84 13.06
N GLY A 381 29.30 36.71 13.53
CA GLY A 381 29.30 36.28 14.93
C GLY A 381 28.69 34.89 15.09
N PHE A 382 29.53 33.85 15.16
CA PHE A 382 29.13 32.49 15.52
C PHE A 382 29.12 32.41 17.05
N GLU A 383 27.93 32.43 17.67
CA GLU A 383 27.75 32.08 19.08
C GLU A 383 27.03 30.73 19.18
N THR A 384 27.65 29.83 19.93
CA THR A 384 27.15 28.49 20.23
C THR A 384 26.44 28.57 21.58
N GLU A 385 25.11 28.61 21.56
CA GLU A 385 24.31 28.60 22.78
C GLU A 385 23.72 27.21 23.04
N ASN A 386 24.28 26.56 24.07
CA ASN A 386 23.74 25.39 24.75
C ASN A 386 22.37 25.71 25.33
N SER A 387 21.32 25.03 24.87
CA SER A 387 20.02 25.00 25.58
C SER A 387 19.60 23.55 25.82
N SER A 388 19.85 23.11 27.06
CA SER A 388 19.30 21.89 27.65
C SER A 388 17.78 22.03 27.82
N VAL A 389 17.02 21.33 26.99
CA VAL A 389 15.56 21.22 27.14
C VAL A 389 15.25 20.04 28.06
N SER A 390 14.86 20.35 29.29
CA SER A 390 14.26 19.42 30.24
C SER A 390 12.82 19.10 29.85
N TRP A 391 12.50 17.82 29.69
CA TRP A 391 11.12 17.36 29.52
C TRP A 391 10.49 17.11 30.89
N PRO A 392 9.26 17.56 31.17
CA PRO A 392 8.54 17.12 32.35
C PRO A 392 7.94 15.73 32.09
N GLU A 393 8.44 14.74 32.83
CA GLU A 393 7.71 13.52 33.13
C GLU A 393 6.44 13.88 33.90
N HIS A 394 5.28 13.50 33.39
CA HIS A 394 4.07 13.09 34.14
C HIS A 394 2.92 12.98 33.13
N TYR A 395 2.65 11.77 32.64
CA TYR A 395 1.33 11.42 32.12
C TYR A 395 0.84 10.14 32.79
N ILE A 396 -0.23 10.32 33.55
CA ILE A 396 -0.98 9.32 34.28
C ILE A 396 -1.63 8.36 33.27
N LEU A 397 -1.35 7.06 33.43
CA LEU A 397 -1.96 5.95 32.69
C LEU A 397 -3.42 5.79 33.12
N GLY A 398 -4.34 6.35 32.33
CA GLY A 398 -5.74 5.95 32.35
C GLY A 398 -5.89 4.58 31.68
N HIS A 399 -6.18 3.55 32.47
CA HIS A 399 -6.64 2.25 31.98
C HIS A 399 -7.96 2.42 31.22
N ALA A 400 -7.94 2.20 29.91
CA ALA A 400 -9.13 2.09 29.08
C ALA A 400 -9.20 0.68 28.50
N ASN A 401 -10.36 0.06 28.68
CA ASN A 401 -10.72 -1.32 28.35
C ASN A 401 -10.32 -1.72 26.92
N ASP A 402 -9.44 -2.71 26.80
CA ASP A 402 -9.16 -3.43 25.57
C ASP A 402 -10.32 -4.40 25.28
N ARG A 403 -11.35 -3.94 24.57
CA ARG A 403 -12.19 -4.85 23.78
C ARG A 403 -12.52 -4.23 22.44
N GLN A 404 -12.32 -5.05 21.42
CA GLN A 404 -12.52 -4.83 19.98
C GLN A 404 -11.31 -4.22 19.26
N LEU A 405 -10.55 -5.09 18.57
CA LEU A 405 -10.01 -4.85 17.22
C LEU A 405 -9.31 -6.12 16.72
N ILE A 406 -9.91 -6.75 15.71
CA ILE A 406 -9.18 -7.37 14.59
C ILE A 406 -9.58 -6.56 13.36
#